data_AF-A0A232LZK2-F1
#
_entry.id   AF-A0A232LZK2-F1
#
_cell.length_a   1.000
_cell.length_b   1.000
_cell.length_c   1.000
_cell.angle_alpha   90.00
_cell.angle_beta   90.00
_cell.angle_gamma   90.00
#
_symmetry.space_group_name_H-M   'P 1'
#
loop_
_entity.id
_entity.type
_entity.pdbx_description
1 polymer ?
#
loop_
_entity_poly.entity_id
_entity_poly.type
_entity_poly.pdbx_seq_one_letter_code
_entity_poly.pdbx_strand_id
1 'polypeptide(L)'
;MMMLNHNLKDQSSASEPDHPDIPPPPTNRTFQSSKEAMEFINNFTRDYGGIVYRSRINEGHRVRQKSSRLSDCPFRAALRRRKGFDCWTLEVTNEQHNHGPAPAHTHPTLRRMDLEARAPQIQGQLASGIHPRQIINAAMREDVDSLIPRDIYNFRQKKHFEFLDGRTPIQALSTPLPDEGNWIFNYEKTAD
;
A
#
# COMPACT_ATOMS: atom_id res chain seq x y z
N MET A 1 -17.39 -35.70 -58.77
CA MET A 1 -16.42 -36.52 -58.02
C MET A 1 -15.66 -35.58 -57.09
N MET A 2 -15.91 -35.71 -55.79
CA MET A 2 -15.15 -35.23 -54.60
C MET A 2 -14.61 -33.78 -54.63
N MET A 3 -15.22 -32.84 -53.91
CA MET A 3 -14.91 -32.46 -52.51
C MET A 3 -13.45 -32.02 -52.32
N LEU A 4 -13.23 -30.77 -51.88
CA LEU A 4 -12.53 -30.46 -50.63
C LEU A 4 -12.47 -28.93 -50.40
N ASN A 5 -13.47 -28.41 -49.67
CA ASN A 5 -13.37 -27.15 -48.95
C ASN A 5 -12.28 -27.27 -47.88
N HIS A 6 -11.19 -26.52 -47.99
CA HIS A 6 -10.24 -26.35 -46.90
C HIS A 6 -10.64 -25.13 -46.09
N ASN A 7 -11.32 -25.43 -44.98
CA ASN A 7 -11.69 -24.52 -43.92
C ASN A 7 -10.42 -24.12 -43.15
N LEU A 8 -9.93 -22.90 -43.36
CA LEU A 8 -8.96 -22.26 -42.47
C LEU A 8 -9.66 -21.95 -41.14
N LYS A 9 -9.64 -22.92 -40.22
CA LYS A 9 -9.75 -22.60 -38.80
C LYS A 9 -8.42 -22.01 -38.38
N ASP A 10 -8.39 -20.69 -38.37
CA ASP A 10 -7.40 -19.87 -37.69
C ASP A 10 -7.46 -20.21 -36.20
N GLN A 11 -6.68 -21.22 -35.79
CA GLN A 11 -6.34 -21.45 -34.39
C GLN A 11 -5.08 -20.63 -34.11
N SER A 12 -5.23 -19.31 -33.99
CA SER A 12 -4.24 -18.51 -33.29
C SER A 12 -4.40 -18.78 -31.79
N SER A 13 -3.83 -19.88 -31.31
CA SER A 13 -3.53 -20.03 -29.88
C SER A 13 -2.43 -19.01 -29.58
N ALA A 14 -2.83 -17.77 -29.29
CA ALA A 14 -1.95 -16.80 -28.68
C ALA A 14 -1.56 -17.39 -27.32
N SER A 15 -0.33 -17.92 -27.24
CA SER A 15 0.32 -18.25 -25.99
C SER A 15 0.27 -17.02 -25.10
N GLU A 16 -0.48 -17.10 -24.01
CA GLU A 16 -0.50 -16.06 -22.97
C GLU A 16 0.94 -15.79 -22.52
N PRO A 17 1.30 -14.51 -22.28
CA PRO A 17 2.67 -14.16 -21.91
C PRO A 17 3.05 -14.85 -20.60
N ASP A 18 4.21 -15.50 -20.63
CA ASP A 18 4.92 -16.08 -19.50
C ASP A 18 5.14 -14.99 -18.43
N HIS A 19 4.17 -14.86 -17.54
CA HIS A 19 4.23 -13.98 -16.38
C HIS A 19 4.99 -14.73 -15.28
N PRO A 20 5.97 -14.09 -14.60
CA PRO A 20 6.67 -14.76 -13.52
C PRO A 20 5.64 -15.24 -12.48
N ASP A 21 5.61 -16.55 -12.24
CA ASP A 21 4.66 -17.18 -11.34
C ASP A 21 4.75 -16.54 -9.95
N ILE A 22 3.62 -16.06 -9.44
CA ILE A 22 3.50 -15.66 -8.04
C ILE A 22 3.37 -16.96 -7.22
N PRO A 23 4.36 -17.34 -6.40
CA PRO A 23 4.24 -18.57 -5.63
C PRO A 23 3.20 -18.41 -4.51
N PRO A 24 2.55 -19.50 -4.07
CA PRO A 24 1.72 -19.47 -2.89
C PRO A 24 2.57 -19.23 -1.63
N PRO A 25 2.04 -18.52 -0.62
CA PRO A 25 2.74 -18.32 0.64
C PRO A 25 2.90 -19.63 1.42
N PRO A 26 4.01 -19.82 2.16
CA PRO A 26 4.20 -20.98 3.02
C PRO A 26 3.06 -21.16 4.04
N THR A 27 2.51 -22.37 4.12
CA THR A 27 1.35 -22.73 4.99
C THR A 27 1.74 -23.54 6.23
N ASN A 28 2.99 -23.99 6.32
CA ASN A 28 3.52 -24.81 7.42
C ASN A 28 3.78 -24.02 8.72
N ARG A 29 3.51 -22.71 8.75
CA ARG A 29 3.76 -21.84 9.89
C ARG A 29 2.48 -21.58 10.70
N THR A 30 2.64 -21.56 12.03
CA THR A 30 1.63 -21.06 12.97
C THR A 30 2.03 -19.68 13.48
N PHE A 31 1.05 -18.82 13.73
CA PHE A 31 1.27 -17.47 14.26
C PHE A 31 0.55 -17.31 15.60
N GLN A 32 1.13 -16.58 16.52
CA GLN A 32 0.55 -16.33 17.85
C GLN A 32 -0.57 -15.28 17.78
N SER A 33 -0.56 -14.42 16.76
CA SER A 33 -1.58 -13.39 16.59
C SER A 33 -1.95 -13.17 15.13
N SER A 34 -3.15 -12.60 14.92
CA SER A 34 -3.56 -12.17 13.57
C SER A 34 -2.64 -11.08 13.01
N LYS A 35 -2.03 -10.26 13.88
CA LYS A 35 -1.09 -9.21 13.46
C LYS A 35 0.19 -9.82 12.88
N GLU A 36 0.80 -10.75 13.60
CA GLU A 36 1.99 -11.46 13.16
C GLU A 36 1.76 -12.18 11.83
N ALA A 37 0.61 -12.86 11.69
CA ALA A 37 0.24 -13.51 10.44
C ALA A 37 0.10 -12.53 9.26
N MET A 38 -0.51 -11.36 9.51
CA MET A 38 -0.64 -10.33 8.47
C MET A 38 0.72 -9.73 8.11
N GLU A 39 1.61 -9.51 9.08
CA GLU A 39 2.99 -9.05 8.82
C GLU A 39 3.74 -10.06 7.95
N PHE A 40 3.65 -11.36 8.27
CA PHE A 40 4.21 -12.42 7.44
C PHE A 40 3.70 -12.37 6.00
N ILE A 41 2.37 -12.29 5.82
CA ILE A 41 1.75 -12.22 4.49
C ILE A 41 2.20 -10.96 3.74
N ASN A 42 2.22 -9.80 4.39
CA ASN A 42 2.65 -8.54 3.78
C ASN A 42 4.13 -8.59 3.35
N ASN A 43 5.00 -9.22 4.15
CA ASN A 43 6.41 -9.40 3.79
C ASN A 43 6.57 -10.38 2.64
N PHE A 44 5.90 -11.53 2.67
CA PHE A 44 5.89 -12.46 1.54
C PHE A 44 5.46 -11.77 0.25
N THR A 45 4.39 -10.97 0.30
CA THR A 45 3.94 -10.24 -0.88
C THR A 45 4.87 -9.14 -1.38
N ARG A 46 5.75 -8.62 -0.52
CA ARG A 46 6.77 -7.63 -0.92
C ARG A 46 7.75 -8.27 -1.90
N ASP A 47 8.17 -9.50 -1.61
CA ASP A 47 9.21 -10.19 -2.38
C ASP A 47 8.67 -10.75 -3.71
N TYR A 48 7.39 -11.11 -3.76
CA TYR A 48 6.76 -11.77 -4.92
C TYR A 48 5.69 -10.92 -5.63
N GLY A 49 5.47 -9.66 -5.20
CA GLY A 49 4.55 -8.71 -5.82
C GLY A 49 3.06 -9.10 -5.79
N GLY A 50 2.62 -9.89 -4.81
CA GLY A 50 1.19 -10.20 -4.61
C GLY A 50 0.44 -9.08 -3.86
N ILE A 51 -0.81 -8.75 -4.20
CA ILE A 51 -1.60 -7.80 -3.38
C ILE A 51 -2.60 -8.55 -2.50
N VAL A 52 -2.52 -8.37 -1.18
CA VAL A 52 -3.48 -8.97 -0.25
C VAL A 52 -4.59 -8.01 0.09
N TYR A 53 -5.82 -8.44 -0.14
CA TYR A 53 -7.03 -7.76 0.31
C TYR A 53 -7.78 -8.64 1.30
N ARG A 54 -8.24 -8.04 2.40
CA ARG A 54 -9.16 -8.72 3.31
C ARG A 54 -10.54 -8.77 2.67
N SER A 55 -10.92 -9.91 2.11
CA SER A 55 -12.31 -10.16 1.76
C SER A 55 -13.14 -10.24 3.04
N ARG A 56 -14.14 -9.37 3.17
CA ARG A 56 -15.21 -9.55 4.16
C ARG A 56 -16.32 -10.30 3.43
N ILE A 57 -16.60 -11.54 3.84
CA ILE A 57 -17.83 -12.20 3.43
C ILE A 57 -18.95 -11.49 4.19
N ASN A 58 -19.53 -10.45 3.58
CA ASN A 58 -20.70 -9.78 4.10
C ASN A 58 -21.91 -10.32 3.32
N GLU A 59 -22.74 -11.14 3.95
CA GLU A 59 -24.11 -11.33 3.49
C GLU A 59 -24.86 -10.00 3.70
N GLY A 60 -25.20 -9.31 2.60
CA GLY A 60 -26.33 -8.38 2.61
C GLY A 60 -26.12 -6.87 2.75
N HIS A 61 -24.92 -6.28 2.62
CA HIS A 61 -24.79 -4.81 2.63
C HIS A 61 -24.12 -4.22 1.38
N ARG A 62 -24.81 -3.21 0.82
CA ARG A 62 -24.49 -2.41 -0.36
C ARG A 62 -23.02 -1.95 -0.36
N VAL A 63 -22.21 -2.59 -1.20
CA VAL A 63 -20.79 -2.29 -1.38
C VAL A 63 -20.67 -1.03 -2.23
N ARG A 64 -19.96 0.00 -1.73
CA ARG A 64 -19.52 1.14 -2.53
C ARG A 64 -18.71 0.60 -3.72
N GLN A 65 -19.17 0.85 -4.94
CA GLN A 65 -18.43 0.57 -6.18
C GLN A 65 -17.08 1.29 -6.11
N LYS A 66 -16.04 0.57 -5.71
CA LYS A 66 -14.66 1.04 -5.76
C LYS A 66 -14.09 0.46 -7.04
N SER A 67 -13.47 1.30 -7.86
CA SER A 67 -12.70 0.92 -9.04
C SER A 67 -11.39 0.25 -8.65
N SER A 68 -11.42 -0.77 -7.78
CA SER A 68 -10.28 -1.67 -7.68
C SER A 68 -10.28 -2.51 -8.95
N ARG A 69 -9.19 -2.44 -9.72
CA ARG A 69 -8.86 -3.37 -10.82
C ARG A 69 -8.66 -4.76 -10.21
N LEU A 70 -9.73 -5.36 -9.69
CA LEU A 70 -9.74 -6.78 -9.39
C LEU A 70 -9.69 -7.44 -10.76
N SER A 71 -8.53 -7.96 -11.12
CA SER A 71 -8.26 -8.81 -12.29
C SER A 71 -9.08 -10.11 -12.27
N ASP A 72 -10.13 -10.17 -11.44
CA ASP A 72 -10.86 -11.38 -11.05
C ASP A 72 -9.94 -12.54 -10.74
N CYS A 73 -8.84 -12.24 -10.02
CA CYS A 73 -7.84 -13.23 -9.67
C CYS A 73 -8.48 -14.39 -8.92
N PRO A 74 -8.26 -15.66 -9.33
CA PRO A 74 -8.87 -16.81 -8.66
C PRO A 74 -8.13 -17.22 -7.38
N PHE A 75 -6.92 -16.71 -7.13
CA PHE A 75 -6.11 -17.00 -5.93
C PHE A 75 -6.87 -16.70 -4.63
N ARG A 76 -6.83 -17.64 -3.68
CA ARG A 76 -7.49 -17.50 -2.38
C ARG A 76 -6.66 -18.13 -1.28
N ALA A 77 -6.42 -17.36 -0.22
CA ALA A 77 -5.85 -17.85 1.03
C ALA A 77 -6.66 -17.35 2.23
N ALA A 78 -6.78 -18.17 3.26
CA ALA A 78 -7.55 -17.92 4.47
C ALA A 78 -6.66 -18.03 5.70
N LEU A 79 -6.72 -17.00 6.55
CA LEU A 79 -6.13 -17.06 7.88
C LEU A 79 -7.18 -17.56 8.88
N ARG A 80 -6.91 -18.70 9.53
CA ARG A 80 -7.84 -19.33 10.47
C ARG A 80 -7.26 -19.41 11.87
N ARG A 81 -8.06 -19.09 12.89
CA ARG A 81 -7.69 -19.30 14.29
C ARG A 81 -8.02 -20.73 14.72
N ARG A 82 -7.01 -21.50 15.14
CA ARG A 82 -7.15 -22.81 15.76
C ARG A 82 -7.39 -22.63 17.26
N LYS A 83 -8.65 -22.68 17.68
CA LYS A 83 -9.07 -22.45 19.07
C LYS A 83 -8.35 -23.34 20.09
N GLY A 84 -8.07 -24.60 19.74
CA GLY A 84 -7.44 -25.56 20.66
C GLY A 84 -5.97 -25.28 20.98
N PHE A 85 -5.27 -24.57 20.11
CA PHE A 85 -3.83 -24.24 20.28
C PHE A 85 -3.58 -22.73 20.43
N ASP A 86 -4.67 -21.95 20.49
CA ASP A 86 -4.69 -20.49 20.43
C ASP A 86 -3.72 -19.87 19.41
N CYS A 87 -3.66 -20.46 18.22
CA CYS A 87 -2.78 -20.02 17.15
C CYS A 87 -3.54 -19.75 15.85
N TRP A 88 -2.89 -19.06 14.93
CA TRP A 88 -3.40 -18.79 13.59
C TRP A 88 -2.61 -19.61 12.57
N THR A 89 -3.31 -20.16 11.57
CA THR A 89 -2.70 -20.87 10.44
C THR A 89 -3.17 -20.29 9.12
N LEU A 90 -2.27 -20.26 8.15
CA LEU A 90 -2.57 -19.86 6.77
C LEU A 90 -2.92 -21.10 5.95
N GLU A 91 -4.04 -21.07 5.25
CA GLU A 91 -4.49 -22.12 4.35
C GLU A 91 -4.67 -21.50 2.96
N VAL A 92 -4.05 -22.08 1.93
CA VAL A 92 -4.28 -21.68 0.54
C VAL A 92 -5.36 -22.59 -0.02
N THR A 93 -6.48 -22.00 -0.45
CA THR A 93 -7.62 -22.72 -1.01
C THR A 93 -7.63 -22.70 -2.53
N ASN A 94 -6.94 -21.73 -3.14
CA ASN A 94 -6.65 -21.71 -4.58
C ASN A 94 -5.30 -21.01 -4.81
N GLU A 95 -4.39 -21.69 -5.50
CA GLU A 95 -3.02 -21.25 -5.79
C GLU A 95 -2.91 -20.53 -7.14
N GLN A 96 -3.93 -20.62 -8.00
CA GLN A 96 -3.85 -20.10 -9.35
C GLN A 96 -3.97 -18.57 -9.41
N HIS A 97 -3.12 -17.97 -10.23
CA HIS A 97 -3.18 -16.56 -10.62
C HIS A 97 -3.50 -16.45 -12.11
N ASN A 98 -4.22 -15.40 -12.49
CA ASN A 98 -4.50 -15.06 -13.90
C ASN A 98 -3.79 -13.76 -14.32
N HIS A 99 -2.77 -13.36 -13.57
CA HIS A 99 -2.00 -12.15 -13.79
C HIS A 99 -0.61 -12.29 -13.15
N GLY A 100 0.37 -11.55 -13.66
CA GLY A 100 1.69 -11.44 -13.04
C GLY A 100 1.71 -10.55 -11.78
N PRO A 101 2.88 -10.44 -11.13
CA PRO A 101 3.10 -9.59 -9.96
C PRO A 101 2.69 -8.13 -10.21
N ALA A 102 2.12 -7.50 -9.19
CA ALA A 102 1.81 -6.08 -9.25
C ALA A 102 3.05 -5.23 -8.93
N PRO A 103 3.16 -4.01 -9.49
CA PRO A 103 4.26 -3.11 -9.14
C PRO A 103 4.20 -2.68 -7.67
N ALA A 104 5.35 -2.54 -7.01
CA ALA A 104 5.48 -2.20 -5.59
C ALA A 104 4.64 -0.98 -5.15
N HIS A 105 4.54 0.05 -5.99
CA HIS A 105 3.77 1.27 -5.70
C HIS A 105 2.24 1.11 -5.65
N THR A 106 1.75 -0.05 -6.07
CA THR A 106 0.33 -0.39 -5.97
C THR A 106 -0.04 -1.00 -4.63
N HIS A 107 0.94 -1.47 -3.83
CA HIS A 107 0.74 -2.14 -2.54
C HIS A 107 0.59 -1.10 -1.41
N PRO A 108 -0.63 -0.88 -0.87
CA PRO A 108 -0.84 0.19 0.10
C PRO A 108 -0.15 -0.06 1.45
N THR A 109 0.10 -1.33 1.79
CA THR A 109 0.83 -1.68 3.01
C THR A 109 2.32 -1.43 2.85
N LEU A 110 2.92 -1.85 1.73
CA LEU A 110 4.33 -1.59 1.42
C LEU A 110 4.62 -0.09 1.43
N ARG A 111 3.77 0.70 0.75
CA ARG A 111 3.85 2.15 0.76
C ARG A 111 3.82 2.78 2.15
N ARG A 112 2.93 2.30 3.03
CA ARG A 112 2.87 2.77 4.41
C ARG A 112 4.13 2.40 5.18
N MET A 113 4.59 1.17 5.06
CA MET A 113 5.81 0.71 5.74
C MET A 113 7.04 1.52 5.32
N ASP A 114 7.25 1.71 4.01
CA ASP A 114 8.41 2.43 3.51
C ASP A 114 8.33 3.94 3.83
N LEU A 115 7.13 4.51 3.83
CA LEU A 115 6.90 5.90 4.28
C LEU A 115 7.21 6.06 5.77
N GLU A 116 6.76 5.14 6.62
CA GLU A 116 7.00 5.15 8.06
C GLU A 116 8.48 4.98 8.38
N ALA A 117 9.16 4.04 7.72
CA ALA A 117 10.60 3.81 7.88
C ALA A 117 11.44 5.04 7.55
N ARG A 118 11.01 5.85 6.58
CA ARG A 118 11.71 7.05 6.11
C ARG A 118 11.15 8.36 6.68
N ALA A 119 10.15 8.29 7.56
CA ALA A 119 9.42 9.46 8.04
C ALA A 119 10.34 10.56 8.65
N PRO A 120 11.36 10.25 9.48
CA PRO A 120 12.26 11.26 10.02
C PRO A 120 13.06 11.99 8.93
N GLN A 121 13.60 11.25 7.96
CA GLN A 121 14.35 11.80 6.83
C GLN A 121 13.48 12.70 5.96
N ILE A 122 12.29 12.21 5.56
CA ILE A 122 11.33 12.97 4.74
C ILE A 122 10.91 14.24 5.47
N GLN A 123 10.65 14.17 6.78
CA GLN A 123 10.31 15.34 7.59
C GLN A 123 11.45 16.37 7.62
N GLY A 124 12.70 15.95 7.80
CA GLY A 124 13.87 16.83 7.73
C GLY A 124 14.01 17.51 6.37
N GLN A 125 13.89 16.74 5.28
CA GLN A 125 13.95 17.28 3.91
C GLN A 125 12.86 18.32 3.64
N LEU A 126 11.62 18.04 4.08
CA LEU A 126 10.50 18.98 3.96
C LEU A 126 10.73 20.25 4.77
N ALA A 127 11.29 20.14 5.98
CA ALA A 127 11.63 21.29 6.82
C ALA A 127 12.74 22.15 6.19
N SER A 128 13.67 21.55 5.46
CA SER A 128 14.69 22.24 4.66
C SER A 128 14.15 22.82 3.34
N GLY A 129 12.84 22.74 3.08
CA GLY A 129 12.22 23.29 1.87
C GLY A 129 12.42 22.46 0.60
N ILE A 130 12.91 21.22 0.72
CA ILE A 130 13.07 20.33 -0.44
C ILE A 130 11.69 19.96 -0.99
N HIS A 131 11.52 20.07 -2.30
CA HIS A 131 10.23 19.85 -2.92
C HIS A 131 9.86 18.35 -2.90
N PRO A 132 8.59 17.97 -2.63
CA PRO A 132 8.15 16.56 -2.59
C PRO A 132 8.57 15.71 -3.80
N ARG A 133 8.59 16.29 -5.00
CA ARG A 133 9.07 15.61 -6.21
C ARG A 133 10.56 15.24 -6.15
N GLN A 134 11.40 16.11 -5.56
CA GLN A 134 12.83 15.83 -5.39
C GLN A 134 13.05 14.72 -4.36
N ILE A 135 12.26 14.71 -3.28
CA ILE A 135 12.27 13.64 -2.27
C ILE A 135 11.95 12.28 -2.90
N ILE A 136 10.89 12.20 -3.72
CA ILE A 136 10.56 10.97 -4.46
C ILE A 136 11.69 10.57 -5.41
N ASN A 137 12.23 11.51 -6.19
CA ASN A 137 13.33 11.20 -7.11
C ASN A 137 14.57 10.70 -6.36
N ALA A 138 14.84 11.18 -5.14
CA ALA A 138 15.90 10.66 -4.31
C ALA A 138 15.58 9.24 -3.82
N ALA A 139 14.37 9.00 -3.33
CA ALA A 139 13.93 7.66 -2.90
C ALA A 139 14.02 6.61 -4.02
N MET A 140 13.64 6.98 -5.25
CA MET A 140 13.77 6.10 -6.43
C MET A 140 15.22 5.74 -6.75
N ARG A 141 16.19 6.63 -6.46
CA ARG A 141 17.62 6.33 -6.65
C ARG A 141 18.20 5.43 -5.55
N GLU A 142 17.55 5.41 -4.39
CA GLU A 142 17.87 4.53 -3.25
C GLU A 142 17.09 3.20 -3.32
N ASP A 143 16.61 2.81 -4.52
CA ASP A 143 15.87 1.58 -4.77
C ASP A 143 14.57 1.45 -3.96
N VAL A 144 13.93 2.58 -3.64
CA VAL A 144 12.56 2.59 -3.11
C VAL A 144 11.60 3.10 -4.16
N ASP A 145 10.98 2.14 -4.83
CA ASP A 145 10.05 2.31 -5.94
C ASP A 145 8.57 2.24 -5.50
N SER A 146 8.31 1.89 -4.23
CA SER A 146 6.95 1.76 -3.70
C SER A 146 6.28 3.12 -3.49
N LEU A 147 7.03 4.16 -3.09
CA LEU A 147 6.46 5.45 -2.75
C LEU A 147 6.00 6.22 -3.99
N ILE A 148 4.84 6.85 -3.92
CA ILE A 148 4.36 7.77 -4.96
C ILE A 148 4.36 9.21 -4.45
N PRO A 149 4.38 10.23 -5.33
CA PRO A 149 4.34 11.64 -4.91
C PRO A 149 3.22 11.98 -3.94
N ARG A 150 2.04 11.36 -4.12
CA ARG A 150 0.89 11.56 -3.24
C ARG A 150 1.19 11.20 -1.78
N ASP A 151 2.05 10.22 -1.51
CA ASP A 151 2.43 9.84 -0.15
C ASP A 151 3.14 10.99 0.56
N ILE A 152 4.09 11.63 -0.11
CA ILE A 152 4.86 12.76 0.44
C ILE A 152 3.97 14.00 0.60
N TYR A 153 3.09 14.28 -0.37
CA TYR A 153 2.12 15.38 -0.22
C TYR A 153 1.17 15.16 0.96
N ASN A 154 0.63 13.95 1.10
CA ASN A 154 -0.24 13.61 2.24
C ASN A 154 0.52 13.68 3.57
N PHE A 155 1.77 13.20 3.59
CA PHE A 155 2.64 13.28 4.77
C PHE A 155 2.90 14.73 5.16
N ARG A 156 3.28 15.60 4.21
CA ARG A 156 3.46 17.04 4.43
C ARG A 156 2.19 17.68 4.98
N GLN A 157 1.03 17.39 4.37
CA GLN A 157 -0.25 17.93 4.81
C GLN A 157 -0.58 17.48 6.24
N LYS A 158 -0.33 16.21 6.57
CA LYS A 158 -0.51 15.67 7.92
C LYS A 158 0.37 16.40 8.93
N LYS A 159 1.65 16.61 8.61
CA LYS A 159 2.59 17.36 9.48
C LYS A 159 2.17 18.82 9.66
N HIS A 160 1.67 19.46 8.62
CA HIS A 160 1.15 20.82 8.71
C HIS A 160 -0.12 20.87 9.59
N PHE A 161 -1.01 19.90 9.47
CA PHE A 161 -2.21 19.82 10.31
C PHE A 161 -1.87 19.53 11.78
N GLU A 162 -0.89 18.66 12.05
CA GLU A 162 -0.35 18.42 13.39
C GLU A 162 0.27 19.69 13.98
N PHE A 163 1.05 20.44 13.20
CA PHE A 163 1.63 21.73 13.62
C PHE A 163 0.57 22.78 13.97
N LEU A 164 -0.54 22.80 13.24
CA LEU A 164 -1.67 23.70 13.49
C LEU A 164 -2.62 23.20 14.59
N ASP A 165 -2.25 22.16 15.35
CA ASP A 165 -3.10 21.57 16.40
C ASP A 165 -4.51 21.21 15.88
N GLY A 166 -4.55 20.64 14.68
CA GLY A 166 -5.79 20.24 14.02
C GLY A 166 -6.64 21.38 13.45
N ARG A 167 -6.11 22.61 13.41
CA ARG A 167 -6.79 23.77 12.83
C ARG A 167 -6.47 23.94 11.36
N THR A 168 -7.39 24.57 10.63
CA THR A 168 -7.09 25.10 9.30
C THR A 168 -6.19 26.33 9.39
N PRO A 169 -5.46 26.71 8.32
CA PRO A 169 -4.61 27.90 8.33
C PRO A 169 -5.37 29.18 8.73
N ILE A 170 -6.61 29.34 8.26
CA ILE A 170 -7.45 30.50 8.59
C ILE A 170 -7.77 30.53 10.08
N GLN A 171 -8.15 29.39 10.67
CA GLN A 171 -8.45 29.29 12.10
C GLN A 171 -7.22 29.54 12.98
N ALA A 172 -6.03 29.13 12.53
CA ALA A 172 -4.79 29.41 13.24
C ALA A 172 -4.46 30.91 13.22
N LEU A 173 -4.65 31.58 12.07
CA LEU A 173 -4.44 33.01 11.91
C LEU A 173 -5.49 33.86 12.65
N SER A 174 -6.73 33.38 12.74
CA SER A 174 -7.83 34.06 13.43
C SER A 174 -7.85 33.81 14.94
N THR A 175 -6.78 33.25 15.52
CA THR A 175 -6.71 33.05 16.97
C THR A 175 -6.69 34.43 17.63
N PRO A 176 -7.68 34.76 18.48
CA PRO A 176 -7.70 36.06 19.14
C PRO A 176 -6.44 36.21 19.98
N LEU A 177 -5.75 37.32 19.76
CA LEU A 177 -4.69 37.79 20.62
C LEU A 177 -5.31 38.08 22.00
N PRO A 178 -4.95 37.40 23.10
CA PRO A 178 -5.15 37.87 24.48
C PRO A 178 -5.23 39.40 24.62
N ASP A 179 -6.29 39.86 25.26
CA ASP A 179 -6.55 41.29 25.46
C ASP A 179 -5.46 42.00 26.30
N GLU A 180 -4.55 41.22 26.88
CA GLU A 180 -3.49 41.62 27.80
C GLU A 180 -2.28 42.31 27.10
N GLY A 181 -2.29 42.43 25.77
CA GLY A 181 -1.41 43.33 25.02
C GLY A 181 0.09 42.95 24.97
N ASN A 182 0.52 41.86 25.62
CA ASN A 182 1.91 41.40 25.60
C ASN A 182 2.19 40.49 24.39
N TRP A 183 2.45 41.12 23.24
CA TRP A 183 2.77 40.46 21.97
C TRP A 183 4.25 40.57 21.63
N ILE A 184 5.09 39.68 22.18
CA ILE A 184 6.45 39.46 21.68
C ILE A 184 6.56 37.99 21.27
N PHE A 185 6.51 37.73 19.96
CA PHE A 185 6.93 36.46 19.40
C PHE A 185 8.44 36.50 19.18
N ASN A 186 9.21 36.21 20.24
CA ASN A 186 10.63 35.93 20.06
C ASN A 186 10.76 34.55 19.40
N TYR A 187 10.92 34.56 18.08
CA TYR A 187 11.51 33.42 17.38
C TYR A 187 13.02 33.50 17.63
N GLU A 188 13.52 32.70 18.58
CA GLU A 188 14.94 32.39 18.63
C GLU A 188 15.17 31.12 17.82
N LYS A 189 15.84 31.28 16.68
CA LYS A 189 16.44 30.16 15.98
C LYS A 189 17.72 29.82 16.76
N THR A 190 17.71 28.77 17.57
CA THR A 190 18.98 28.20 18.03
C THR A 190 19.70 27.67 16.80
N ALA A 191 20.81 28.33 16.46
CA ALA A 191 21.74 27.89 15.44
C ALA A 191 22.71 26.90 16.09
N ASP A 192 22.76 25.69 15.56
CA ASP A 192 23.92 24.80 15.61
C ASP A 192 24.38 24.55 14.16
#